data_AF-A0A7K2JB12-F1
#
_entry.id   AF-A0A7K2JB12-F1
#
_cell.length_a   1.000
_cell.length_b   1.000
_cell.length_c   1.000
_cell.angle_alpha   90.00
_cell.angle_beta   90.00
_cell.angle_gamma   90.00
#
_symmetry.space_group_name_H-M   'P 1'
#
loop_
_entity.id
_entity.type
_entity.pdbx_description
1 polymer ?
#
loop_
_entity_poly.entity_id
_entity_poly.type
_entity_poly.pdbx_seq_one_letter_code
_entity_poly.pdbx_strand_id
1 'polypeptide(L)'
;MHHISAAAGDESAEGRFTAVGRGVTAALLAELEPLFAYVLPDGAPHRPTDAELRSLPQAFTYAALSDGSRVVGRTAPARGESSAPVRFHTHAVHIPVGVPLPGDRLPVEAWRSPHWATVTPAGGASLSDPLGALPPGPAPVREGLDDFAVSRGPWLAAVLSDLRRASEEAVPAG
;
A
#
# COMPACT_ATOMS: atom_id res chain seq x y z
N MET A 1 -1.58 8.69 -7.90
CA MET A 1 -1.12 7.64 -8.84
C MET A 1 -1.91 6.38 -8.59
N HIS A 2 -2.26 5.64 -9.64
CA HIS A 2 -2.98 4.37 -9.54
C HIS A 2 -2.22 3.29 -10.30
N HIS A 3 -1.98 2.15 -9.63
CA HIS A 3 -1.30 0.99 -10.19
C HIS A 3 -2.19 -0.24 -9.99
N ILE A 4 -2.26 -1.12 -10.98
CA ILE A 4 -3.05 -2.35 -10.90
C ILE A 4 -2.21 -3.54 -11.33
N SER A 5 -2.56 -4.74 -10.88
CA SER A 5 -1.93 -5.95 -11.41
C SER A 5 -2.17 -6.10 -12.91
N ALA A 6 -1.28 -6.83 -13.59
CA ALA A 6 -1.44 -7.23 -14.98
C ALA A 6 -2.81 -7.86 -15.25
N ALA A 7 -3.28 -7.75 -16.49
CA ALA A 7 -4.36 -8.60 -16.95
C ALA A 7 -3.83 -10.02 -17.21
N ALA A 8 -4.69 -11.03 -17.05
CA ALA A 8 -4.31 -12.39 -17.39
C ALA A 8 -4.12 -12.50 -18.91
N GLY A 9 -2.90 -12.81 -19.36
CA GLY A 9 -2.53 -12.91 -20.77
C GLY A 9 -1.59 -11.82 -21.27
N ASP A 10 -1.21 -10.83 -20.44
CA ASP A 10 -0.07 -9.97 -20.73
C ASP A 10 1.22 -10.76 -20.46
N GLU A 11 2.07 -10.93 -21.48
CA GLU A 11 3.34 -11.68 -21.38
C GLU A 11 4.40 -10.97 -20.51
N SER A 12 4.14 -9.72 -20.10
CA SER A 12 4.83 -9.04 -19.00
C SER A 12 4.00 -9.19 -17.72
N ALA A 13 4.43 -10.05 -16.80
CA ALA A 13 3.77 -10.32 -15.51
C ALA A 13 3.84 -9.16 -14.50
N GLU A 14 4.03 -7.94 -14.99
CA GLU A 14 4.24 -6.73 -14.20
C GLU A 14 2.96 -5.87 -14.23
N GLY A 15 2.72 -5.13 -13.16
CA GLY A 15 1.51 -4.33 -13.07
C GLY A 15 1.53 -3.18 -14.07
N ARG A 16 0.49 -2.34 -14.06
CA ARG A 16 0.48 -1.14 -14.89
C ARG A 16 -0.04 0.07 -14.14
N PHE A 17 0.60 1.20 -14.36
CA PHE A 17 0.09 2.49 -13.93
C PHE A 17 -1.07 2.92 -14.83
N THR A 18 -2.20 3.24 -14.23
CA THR A 18 -3.44 3.63 -14.92
C THR A 18 -3.75 5.12 -14.83
N ALA A 19 -3.11 5.80 -13.88
CA ALA A 19 -3.16 7.25 -13.73
C ALA A 19 -1.94 7.74 -12.94
N VAL A 20 -1.27 8.77 -13.46
CA VAL A 20 -0.02 9.31 -12.91
C VAL A 20 -0.16 10.83 -12.76
N GLY A 21 0.32 11.36 -11.63
CA GLY A 21 0.29 12.79 -11.35
C GLY A 21 1.38 13.56 -12.13
N ARG A 22 1.23 14.88 -12.22
CA ARG A 22 2.27 15.74 -12.83
C ARG A 22 3.58 15.63 -12.04
N GLY A 23 4.70 15.62 -12.76
CA GLY A 23 6.05 15.62 -12.15
C GLY A 23 6.58 14.24 -11.76
N VAL A 24 5.79 13.17 -11.91
CA VAL A 24 6.25 11.79 -11.72
C VAL A 24 6.93 11.32 -13.01
N THR A 25 8.22 11.00 -12.93
CA THR A 25 9.03 10.58 -14.08
C THR A 25 8.93 9.07 -14.32
N ALA A 26 9.32 8.61 -15.52
CA ALA A 26 9.38 7.18 -15.81
C ALA A 26 10.37 6.42 -14.89
N ALA A 27 11.50 7.05 -14.55
CA ALA A 27 12.46 6.48 -13.61
C ALA A 27 11.83 6.27 -12.22
N LEU A 28 11.02 7.22 -11.77
CA LEU A 28 10.31 7.11 -10.50
C LEU A 28 9.25 5.99 -10.55
N LEU A 29 8.53 5.85 -11.66
CA LEU A 29 7.57 4.76 -11.82
C LEU A 29 8.24 3.38 -11.75
N ALA A 30 9.41 3.23 -12.39
CA ALA A 30 10.19 1.99 -12.33
C ALA A 30 10.69 1.65 -10.91
N GLU A 31 11.07 2.67 -10.13
CA GLU A 31 11.44 2.48 -8.72
C GLU A 31 10.23 2.10 -7.85
N LEU A 32 9.06 2.67 -8.15
CA LEU A 32 7.83 2.47 -7.37
C LEU A 32 7.13 1.13 -7.62
N GLU A 33 7.19 0.62 -8.84
CA GLU A 33 6.51 -0.61 -9.25
C GLU A 33 6.76 -1.81 -8.32
N PRO A 34 8.01 -2.19 -7.98
CA PRO A 34 8.25 -3.31 -7.07
C PRO A 34 7.71 -3.08 -5.66
N LEU A 35 7.60 -1.82 -5.21
CA LEU A 35 7.05 -1.47 -3.89
C LEU A 35 5.52 -1.64 -3.81
N PHE A 36 4.85 -1.78 -4.95
CA PHE A 36 3.41 -1.93 -5.04
C PHE A 36 2.97 -3.35 -5.38
N ALA A 37 3.92 -4.28 -5.55
CA ALA A 37 3.63 -5.68 -5.70
C ALA A 37 2.81 -6.19 -4.51
N TYR A 38 1.82 -7.03 -4.81
CA TYR A 38 0.99 -7.68 -3.80
C TYR A 38 0.83 -9.14 -4.14
N VAL A 39 1.20 -9.99 -3.17
CA VAL A 39 1.08 -11.43 -3.26
C VAL A 39 -0.08 -11.86 -2.36
N LEU A 40 -0.96 -12.70 -2.91
CA LEU A 40 -2.06 -13.25 -2.12
C LEU A 40 -1.52 -14.18 -1.03
N PRO A 41 -2.10 -14.17 0.18
CA PRO A 41 -1.75 -15.15 1.20
C PRO A 41 -1.98 -16.58 0.71
N ASP A 42 -1.14 -17.51 1.18
CA ASP A 42 -1.35 -18.93 0.94
C ASP A 42 -2.74 -19.36 1.45
N GLY A 43 -3.45 -20.15 0.64
CA GLY A 43 -4.79 -20.61 0.95
C GLY A 43 -5.90 -19.56 0.74
N ALA A 44 -5.60 -18.39 0.18
CA ALA A 44 -6.64 -17.47 -0.27
C ALA A 44 -7.60 -18.17 -1.26
N PRO A 45 -8.92 -17.99 -1.14
CA PRO A 45 -9.86 -18.62 -2.06
C PRO A 45 -9.56 -18.25 -3.51
N HIS A 46 -9.62 -19.23 -4.42
CA HIS A 46 -9.37 -18.98 -5.83
C HIS A 46 -10.40 -18.04 -6.46
N ARG A 47 -11.65 -18.09 -5.99
CA ARG A 47 -12.75 -17.17 -6.36
C ARG A 47 -13.46 -16.67 -5.10
N PRO A 48 -12.89 -15.68 -4.39
CA PRO A 48 -13.49 -15.20 -3.15
C PRO A 48 -14.77 -14.43 -3.47
N THR A 49 -15.77 -14.53 -2.62
CA THR A 49 -16.92 -13.62 -2.55
C THR A 49 -16.46 -12.19 -2.24
N ASP A 50 -17.34 -11.19 -2.39
CA ASP A 50 -16.99 -9.79 -2.06
C ASP A 50 -16.70 -9.58 -0.56
N ALA A 51 -17.25 -10.43 0.31
CA ALA A 51 -16.94 -10.42 1.73
C ALA A 51 -15.53 -10.97 1.98
N GLU A 52 -15.19 -12.11 1.38
CA GLU A 52 -13.86 -12.70 1.48
C GLU A 52 -12.78 -11.80 0.87
N LEU A 53 -13.05 -11.19 -0.30
CA LEU A 53 -12.14 -10.24 -0.94
C LEU A 53 -11.83 -9.05 -0.04
N ARG A 54 -12.84 -8.50 0.66
CA ARG A 54 -12.66 -7.38 1.60
C ARG A 54 -11.93 -7.78 2.88
N SER A 55 -11.94 -9.07 3.23
CA SER A 55 -11.24 -9.62 4.40
C SER A 55 -9.75 -9.91 4.13
N LEU A 56 -9.35 -9.98 2.87
CA LEU A 56 -7.96 -10.21 2.51
C LEU A 56 -7.06 -9.05 2.98
N PRO A 57 -5.79 -9.31 3.35
CA PRO A 57 -4.88 -8.31 3.87
C PRO A 57 -4.67 -7.16 2.89
N GLN A 58 -4.47 -5.97 3.42
CA GLN A 58 -4.11 -4.78 2.63
C GLN A 58 -2.71 -4.35 3.05
N ALA A 59 -1.92 -3.91 2.08
CA ALA A 59 -0.59 -3.40 2.31
C ALA A 59 -0.63 -1.87 2.32
N PHE A 60 0.19 -1.28 3.20
CA PHE A 60 0.43 0.15 3.23
C PHE A 60 1.92 0.39 3.08
N THR A 61 2.26 1.25 2.14
CA THR A 61 3.63 1.53 1.74
C THR A 61 3.96 2.94 2.14
N TYR A 62 5.07 3.11 2.86
CA TYR A 62 5.79 4.38 2.96
C TYR A 62 7.25 4.12 2.62
N ALA A 63 7.78 4.84 1.63
CA ALA A 63 9.17 4.69 1.21
C ALA A 63 9.78 6.05 0.88
N ALA A 64 11.06 6.21 1.23
CA ALA A 64 11.92 7.23 0.66
C ALA A 64 12.46 6.72 -0.68
N LEU A 65 12.50 7.60 -1.67
CA LEU A 65 12.90 7.29 -3.04
C LEU A 65 14.30 7.85 -3.32
N SER A 66 14.93 7.35 -4.38
CA SER A 66 16.33 7.63 -4.72
C SER A 66 16.60 9.11 -5.00
N ASP A 67 15.58 9.86 -5.44
CA ASP A 67 15.63 11.32 -5.66
C ASP A 67 15.42 12.14 -4.36
N GLY A 68 15.28 11.48 -3.21
CA GLY A 68 15.00 12.09 -1.90
C GLY A 68 13.52 12.43 -1.69
N SER A 69 12.65 12.17 -2.67
CA SER A 69 11.20 12.28 -2.51
C SER A 69 10.67 11.08 -1.73
N ARG A 70 9.35 11.06 -1.48
CA ARG A 70 8.70 9.99 -0.73
C ARG A 70 7.43 9.54 -1.42
N VAL A 71 6.97 8.36 -1.07
CA VAL A 71 5.65 7.86 -1.45
C VAL A 71 4.88 7.34 -0.24
N VAL A 72 3.57 7.56 -0.26
CA VAL A 72 2.62 6.88 0.62
C VAL A 72 1.59 6.19 -0.27
N GLY A 73 1.28 4.92 -0.02
CA GLY A 73 0.27 4.22 -0.80
C GLY A 73 -0.43 3.11 -0.03
N ARG A 74 -1.58 2.71 -0.56
CA ARG A 74 -2.33 1.55 -0.07
C ARG A 74 -2.59 0.62 -1.25
N THR A 75 -2.19 -0.63 -1.09
CA THR A 75 -2.48 -1.72 -2.02
C THR A 75 -3.53 -2.63 -1.42
N ALA A 76 -4.61 -2.86 -2.16
CA ALA A 76 -5.73 -3.68 -1.73
C ALA A 76 -6.09 -4.73 -2.79
N PRO A 77 -6.52 -5.92 -2.37
CA PRO A 77 -7.15 -6.89 -3.25
C PRO A 77 -8.36 -6.29 -3.96
N ALA A 78 -8.45 -6.53 -5.26
CA ALA A 78 -9.49 -6.04 -6.14
C ALA A 78 -10.10 -7.20 -6.92
N ARG A 79 -11.34 -7.00 -7.37
CA ARG A 79 -12.02 -7.99 -8.21
C ARG A 79 -11.30 -8.06 -9.56
N GLY A 80 -10.95 -9.27 -9.97
CA GLY A 80 -10.37 -9.53 -11.28
C GLY A 80 -11.36 -10.19 -12.24
N GLU A 81 -10.81 -10.76 -13.31
CA GLU A 81 -11.55 -11.43 -14.38
C GLU A 81 -11.51 -12.95 -14.23
N SER A 82 -12.24 -13.69 -15.07
CA SER A 82 -12.41 -15.15 -14.92
C SER A 82 -11.10 -15.95 -14.83
N SER A 83 -10.04 -15.52 -15.53
CA SER A 83 -8.72 -16.16 -15.55
C SER A 83 -7.78 -15.71 -14.43
N ALA A 84 -8.07 -14.56 -13.79
CA ALA A 84 -7.37 -14.06 -12.62
C ALA A 84 -8.40 -13.39 -11.69
N PRO A 85 -9.13 -14.17 -10.87
CA PRO A 85 -10.32 -13.70 -10.14
C PRO A 85 -10.04 -12.68 -9.03
N VAL A 86 -8.78 -12.61 -8.61
CA VAL A 86 -8.27 -11.63 -7.67
C VAL A 86 -7.11 -10.90 -8.32
N ARG A 87 -7.20 -9.58 -8.32
CA ARG A 87 -6.16 -8.65 -8.73
C ARG A 87 -5.78 -7.79 -7.53
N PHE A 88 -4.86 -6.86 -7.71
CA PHE A 88 -4.64 -5.80 -6.74
C PHE A 88 -4.78 -4.42 -7.38
N HIS A 89 -5.12 -3.45 -6.54
CA HIS A 89 -5.13 -2.04 -6.87
C HIS A 89 -4.34 -1.28 -5.81
N THR A 90 -3.46 -0.41 -6.27
CA THR A 90 -2.71 0.51 -5.44
C THR A 90 -3.16 1.94 -5.75
N HIS A 91 -3.52 2.68 -4.70
CA HIS A 91 -3.59 4.13 -4.74
C HIS A 91 -2.40 4.71 -3.98
N ALA A 92 -1.60 5.53 -4.66
CA ALA A 92 -0.37 6.11 -4.11
C ALA A 92 -0.28 7.62 -4.34
N VAL A 93 0.32 8.30 -3.37
CA VAL A 93 0.59 9.74 -3.34
C VAL A 93 2.10 9.92 -3.34
N HIS A 94 2.61 10.58 -4.39
CA HIS A 94 4.00 11.04 -4.43
C HIS A 94 4.13 12.34 -3.63
N ILE A 95 5.20 12.45 -2.85
CA ILE A 95 5.49 13.59 -1.98
C ILE A 95 6.86 14.14 -2.41
N PRO A 96 6.90 15.31 -3.07
CA PRO A 96 8.15 15.90 -3.52
C PRO A 96 9.13 16.20 -2.38
N VAL A 97 10.40 16.33 -2.73
CA VAL A 97 11.48 16.70 -1.78
C VAL A 97 11.10 17.97 -1.03
N GLY A 98 11.25 17.96 0.30
CA GLY A 98 10.96 19.11 1.15
C GLY A 98 9.47 19.42 1.37
N VAL A 99 8.55 18.69 0.73
CA VAL A 99 7.11 18.90 0.89
C VAL A 99 6.58 17.99 2.02
N PRO A 100 5.91 18.52 3.06
CA PRO A 100 5.27 17.70 4.08
C PRO A 100 3.96 17.08 3.55
N LEU A 101 3.45 16.08 4.25
CA LEU A 101 2.07 15.63 4.03
C LEU A 101 1.10 16.75 4.41
N PRO A 102 -0.05 16.89 3.71
CA PRO A 102 -1.07 17.88 4.07
C PRO A 102 -1.48 17.78 5.53
N GLY A 103 -1.46 18.91 6.23
CA GLY A 103 -1.80 18.99 7.66
C GLY A 103 -0.70 18.48 8.61
N ASP A 104 0.56 18.48 8.16
CA ASP A 104 1.75 18.06 8.93
C ASP A 104 1.62 16.67 9.57
N ARG A 105 0.90 15.78 8.86
CA ARG A 105 0.57 14.44 9.33
C ARG A 105 1.74 13.47 9.19
N LEU A 106 1.78 12.48 10.07
CA LEU A 106 2.62 11.31 9.90
C LEU A 106 2.01 10.39 8.84
N PRO A 107 2.82 9.73 7.99
CA PRO A 107 2.33 8.78 7.00
C PRO A 107 1.39 7.72 7.59
N VAL A 108 1.73 7.18 8.77
CA VAL A 108 0.94 6.13 9.43
C VAL A 108 -0.49 6.58 9.78
N GLU A 109 -0.74 7.87 10.00
CA GLU A 109 -2.09 8.38 10.27
C GLU A 109 -3.02 8.22 9.06
N ALA A 110 -2.45 8.14 7.85
CA ALA A 110 -3.21 7.93 6.64
C ALA A 110 -3.57 6.47 6.38
N TRP A 111 -3.01 5.47 7.10
CA TRP A 111 -3.18 4.02 6.85
C TRP A 111 -4.61 3.59 6.49
N ARG A 112 -5.61 4.06 7.26
CA ARG A 112 -7.05 3.78 7.03
C ARG A 112 -7.85 5.00 6.59
N SER A 113 -7.19 5.97 5.99
CA SER A 113 -7.83 7.15 5.43
C SER A 113 -8.93 6.76 4.44
N PRO A 114 -10.09 7.43 4.45
CA PRO A 114 -11.12 7.25 3.43
C PRO A 114 -10.66 7.77 2.05
N HIS A 115 -9.53 8.47 1.97
CA HIS A 115 -8.96 8.97 0.72
C HIS A 115 -8.48 7.85 -0.21
N TRP A 116 -8.16 6.67 0.32
CA TRP A 116 -7.66 5.57 -0.49
C TRP A 116 -8.74 4.97 -1.39
N ALA A 117 -8.67 5.27 -2.68
CA ALA A 117 -9.45 4.58 -3.70
C ALA A 117 -9.01 3.12 -3.84
N THR A 118 -9.97 2.26 -4.15
CA THR A 118 -9.75 0.82 -4.41
C THR A 118 -10.00 0.45 -5.88
N VAL A 119 -10.28 1.45 -6.72
CA VAL A 119 -10.49 1.33 -8.16
C VAL A 119 -9.86 2.54 -8.85
N THR A 120 -9.50 2.39 -10.12
CA THR A 120 -9.06 3.52 -10.94
C THR A 120 -10.26 4.45 -11.20
N PRO A 121 -10.12 5.78 -11.00
CA PRO A 121 -11.18 6.73 -11.29
C PRO A 121 -11.68 6.64 -12.73
N ALA A 122 -13.01 6.67 -12.91
CA ALA A 122 -13.62 6.70 -14.24
C ALA A 122 -13.23 7.98 -14.98
N GLY A 123 -12.84 7.86 -16.26
CA GLY A 123 -12.38 8.97 -17.09
C GLY A 123 -10.92 8.87 -17.53
N GLY A 124 -10.10 8.01 -16.88
CA GLY A 124 -8.74 7.67 -17.31
C GLY A 124 -7.75 8.84 -17.23
N ALA A 125 -6.64 8.67 -16.52
CA ALA A 125 -5.48 9.55 -16.52
C ALA A 125 -5.73 11.09 -16.49
N SER A 126 -6.87 11.57 -15.97
CA SER A 126 -6.98 12.99 -15.63
C SER A 126 -5.84 13.26 -14.66
N LEU A 127 -4.96 14.18 -15.05
CA LEU A 127 -3.76 14.57 -14.32
C LEU A 127 -4.18 14.77 -12.89
N SER A 128 -3.88 13.78 -12.02
CA SER A 128 -4.47 13.77 -10.69
C SER A 128 -4.08 15.06 -10.01
N ASP A 129 -5.08 15.84 -9.61
CA ASP A 129 -4.85 17.13 -8.97
C ASP A 129 -3.93 16.92 -7.76
N PRO A 130 -3.07 17.91 -7.44
CA PRO A 130 -2.28 17.87 -6.23
C PRO A 130 -3.16 17.56 -5.02
N LEU A 131 -2.65 16.73 -4.12
CA LEU A 131 -3.39 16.31 -2.94
C LEU A 131 -3.66 17.50 -2.02
N GLY A 132 -4.89 18.02 -2.03
CA GLY A 132 -5.27 19.15 -1.18
C GLY A 132 -5.46 18.79 0.29
N ALA A 133 -5.83 17.54 0.60
CA ALA A 133 -6.00 17.04 1.96
C ALA A 133 -5.84 15.52 2.02
N LEU A 134 -5.27 15.03 3.13
CA LEU A 134 -5.21 13.61 3.45
C LEU A 134 -5.86 13.39 4.82
N PRO A 135 -7.18 13.13 4.89
CA PRO A 135 -7.85 12.90 6.16
C PRO A 135 -7.24 11.69 6.87
N PRO A 136 -7.11 11.69 8.21
CA PRO A 136 -6.61 10.54 8.93
C PRO A 136 -7.59 9.36 8.81
N GLY A 137 -7.08 8.16 9.07
CA GLY A 137 -7.93 7.01 9.33
C GLY A 137 -8.75 7.18 10.62
N PRO A 138 -9.73 6.30 10.86
CA PRO A 138 -10.43 6.25 12.13
C PRO A 138 -9.43 6.12 13.28
N ALA A 139 -9.74 6.79 14.40
CA ALA A 139 -8.92 6.72 15.59
C ALA A 139 -8.66 5.25 15.98
N PRO A 140 -7.45 4.91 16.47
CA PRO A 140 -7.16 3.56 16.92
C PRO A 140 -8.16 3.15 18.00
N VAL A 141 -8.65 1.92 17.92
CA VAL A 141 -9.48 1.33 18.99
C VAL A 141 -8.55 1.13 20.18
N ARG A 142 -8.70 2.00 21.19
CA ARG A 142 -7.93 1.90 22.44
C ARG A 142 -8.55 0.93 23.43
N GLU A 143 -9.86 0.70 23.30
CA GLU A 143 -10.59 -0.24 24.13
C GLU A 143 -10.10 -1.67 23.90
N GLY A 144 -9.80 -2.39 24.99
CA GLY A 144 -9.28 -3.76 24.95
C GLY A 144 -7.82 -3.88 24.49
N LEU A 145 -7.10 -2.78 24.23
CA LEU A 145 -5.68 -2.86 23.86
C LEU A 145 -4.83 -3.39 25.01
N ASP A 146 -5.13 -2.97 26.25
CA ASP A 146 -4.45 -3.45 27.44
C ASP A 146 -4.70 -4.96 27.64
N ASP A 147 -5.95 -5.42 27.49
CA ASP A 147 -6.32 -6.84 27.58
C ASP A 147 -5.68 -7.67 26.46
N PHE A 148 -5.60 -7.12 25.25
CA PHE A 148 -4.88 -7.74 24.14
C PHE A 148 -3.38 -7.85 24.46
N ALA A 149 -2.75 -6.77 24.93
CA ALA A 149 -1.34 -6.75 25.26
C ALA A 149 -1.00 -7.74 26.39
N VAL A 150 -1.85 -7.84 27.41
CA VAL A 150 -1.72 -8.84 28.49
C VAL A 150 -1.90 -10.26 27.94
N SER A 151 -2.97 -10.52 27.17
CA SER A 151 -3.25 -11.87 26.67
C SER A 151 -2.24 -12.38 25.63
N ARG A 152 -1.55 -11.49 24.92
CA ARG A 152 -0.55 -11.82 23.89
C ARG A 152 0.88 -11.49 24.27
N GLY A 153 1.14 -11.04 25.50
CA GLY A 153 2.43 -10.51 25.94
C GLY A 153 3.64 -11.38 25.59
N PRO A 154 3.67 -12.68 25.96
CA PRO A 154 4.78 -13.58 25.62
C PRO A 154 5.00 -13.74 24.12
N TRP A 155 3.92 -13.80 23.33
CA TRP A 155 4.01 -13.92 21.87
C TRP A 155 4.51 -12.61 21.24
N LEU A 156 3.99 -11.46 21.68
CA LEU A 156 4.45 -10.14 21.21
C LEU A 156 5.94 -9.93 21.51
N ALA A 157 6.41 -10.32 22.69
CA ALA A 157 7.82 -10.21 23.06
C ALA A 157 8.72 -11.03 22.11
N ALA A 158 8.30 -12.25 21.74
CA ALA A 158 9.02 -13.07 20.78
C ALA A 158 9.05 -12.43 19.38
N VAL A 159 7.89 -12.03 18.85
CA VAL A 159 7.78 -11.39 17.54
C VAL A 159 8.61 -10.11 17.45
N LEU A 160 8.54 -9.24 18.45
CA LEU A 160 9.30 -7.98 18.47
C LEU A 160 10.81 -8.23 18.56
N SER A 161 11.22 -9.27 19.30
CA SER A 161 12.63 -9.68 19.36
C SER A 161 13.13 -10.19 18.01
N ASP A 162 12.32 -10.99 17.30
CA ASP A 162 12.64 -11.48 15.96
C ASP A 162 12.69 -10.35 14.92
N LEU A 163 11.73 -9.43 14.95
CA LEU A 163 11.72 -8.25 14.07
C LEU A 163 12.94 -7.37 14.29
N ARG A 164 13.32 -7.13 15.55
CA ARG A 164 14.53 -6.39 15.88
C ARG A 164 15.76 -7.08 15.28
N ARG A 165 15.94 -8.37 15.53
CA ARG A 165 17.06 -9.15 15.00
C ARG A 165 17.11 -9.09 13.47
N ALA A 166 15.98 -9.29 12.79
CA ALA A 166 15.91 -9.20 11.32
C ALA A 166 16.28 -7.80 10.80
N SER A 167 15.87 -6.74 11.50
CA SER A 167 16.22 -5.36 11.11
C SER A 167 17.70 -5.03 11.30
N GLU A 168 18.33 -5.61 12.32
CA GLU A 168 19.76 -5.44 12.62
C GLU A 168 20.62 -6.27 11.63
N GLU A 169 20.16 -7.46 11.22
CA GLU A 169 20.81 -8.31 10.22
C GLU A 169 20.72 -7.74 8.79
N ALA A 170 19.71 -6.93 8.48
CA ALA A 170 19.49 -6.33 7.16
C ALA A 170 20.43 -5.15 6.82
N VAL A 171 21.30 -4.73 7.75
CA VAL A 171 22.34 -3.72 7.51
C VAL A 171 23.62 -4.43 7.08
N PRO A 172 24.05 -4.37 5.80
CA PRO A 172 25.36 -4.90 5.43
C PRO A 172 26.45 -4.14 6.18
N ALA A 173 27.42 -4.87 6.74
CA ALA A 173 28.69 -4.28 7.14
C ALA A 173 29.29 -3.59 5.90
N GLY A 174 29.55 -2.28 6.03
CA GLY A 174 30.05 -1.43 4.95
C GLY A 174 31.39 -1.84 4.38
#